data_AF-A0A318FB32-F1
#
_entry.id   AF-A0A318FB32-F1
#
_cell.length_a   1.000
_cell.length_b   1.000
_cell.length_c   1.000
_cell.angle_alpha   90.00
_cell.angle_beta   90.00
_cell.angle_gamma   90.00
#
_symmetry.space_group_name_H-M   'P 1'
#
loop_
_entity.id
_entity.type
_entity.pdbx_description
1 polymer ?
#
loop_
_entity_poly.entity_id
_entity_poly.type
_entity_poly.pdbx_seq_one_letter_code
_entity_poly.pdbx_strand_id
1 'polypeptide(L)'
;MAMNRSLHVILAMFTLCSGSVFAAEPCIHYAQEVKLSGYVEVRTFFGPPNYGENPKTDSRQVQSMLFLDEPVCATAAPNAIQYDEDERDQIEVTLRTESPSSALTSLAGKHVTVTGKLEHAESGYDNSKLILSSAKLIESTERKAILDALRPQAASQAGQVVRIKVDRLNISNEWAILVGEIVAPEGQKLDWSLAKDCEAELDKMLWVILNKTAGQWRVKDMTICASEPPWWYFNDTDLTLPCEVYDGLESPEEGQPFGFLAARCRALKTNTAVTENRKKIGP
;
A
#
# COMPACT_ATOMS: atom_id res chain seq x y z
N MET A 1 54.96 52.07 -35.01
CA MET A 1 55.50 51.64 -33.69
C MET A 1 54.80 52.49 -32.65
N ALA A 2 53.98 52.03 -31.70
CA ALA A 2 53.85 50.71 -31.11
C ALA A 2 52.37 50.28 -31.02
N MET A 3 52.20 48.97 -30.91
CA MET A 3 50.97 48.19 -30.96
C MET A 3 50.77 47.52 -29.59
N ASN A 4 49.56 47.02 -29.35
CA ASN A 4 49.16 46.03 -28.32
C ASN A 4 48.92 46.54 -26.88
N ARG A 5 47.94 46.04 -26.12
CA ARG A 5 46.99 44.93 -26.32
C ARG A 5 45.89 45.01 -25.25
N SER A 6 44.62 44.89 -25.65
CA SER A 6 43.51 44.58 -24.75
C SER A 6 43.60 43.13 -24.28
N LEU A 7 43.46 42.90 -22.98
CA LEU A 7 43.37 41.57 -22.38
C LEU A 7 41.92 41.34 -21.93
N HIS A 8 41.16 40.56 -22.70
CA HIS A 8 39.87 40.04 -22.28
C HIS A 8 40.11 38.79 -21.42
N VAL A 9 39.71 38.85 -20.15
CA VAL A 9 39.65 37.69 -19.26
C VAL A 9 38.28 37.02 -19.49
N ILE A 10 38.27 35.92 -20.25
CA ILE A 10 37.12 35.03 -20.37
C ILE A 10 37.20 34.06 -19.18
N LEU A 11 36.31 34.25 -18.20
CA LEU A 11 36.13 33.33 -17.08
C LEU A 11 35.22 32.19 -17.53
N ALA A 12 35.81 31.03 -17.80
CA ALA A 12 35.10 29.80 -18.13
C ALA A 12 34.41 29.23 -16.88
N MET A 13 33.09 29.28 -16.87
CA MET A 13 32.24 28.69 -15.83
C MET A 13 32.12 27.18 -16.10
N PHE A 14 32.96 26.38 -15.43
CA PHE A 14 32.88 24.91 -15.45
C PHE A 14 31.67 24.48 -14.62
N THR A 15 30.56 24.16 -15.29
CA THR A 15 29.41 23.47 -14.70
C THR A 15 29.80 22.04 -14.35
N LEU A 16 30.01 21.76 -13.06
CA LEU A 16 30.07 20.39 -12.53
C LEU A 16 28.67 19.77 -12.63
N CYS A 17 28.45 18.98 -13.67
CA CYS A 17 27.39 17.97 -13.65
C CYS A 17 27.80 16.87 -12.67
N SER A 18 27.35 16.97 -11.42
CA SER A 18 27.34 15.83 -10.50
C SER A 18 26.33 14.82 -11.02
N GLY A 19 26.78 13.90 -11.87
CA GLY A 19 26.03 12.70 -12.20
C GLY A 19 25.88 11.87 -10.94
N SER A 20 24.67 11.77 -10.41
CA SER A 20 24.33 10.76 -9.41
C SER A 20 24.55 9.41 -10.07
N VAL A 21 25.64 8.72 -9.72
CA VAL A 21 25.81 7.31 -10.00
C VAL A 21 24.76 6.62 -9.12
N PHE A 22 23.64 6.23 -9.71
CA PHE A 22 22.77 5.23 -9.09
C PHE A 22 23.61 3.96 -9.00
N ALA A 23 24.15 3.66 -7.82
CA ALA A 23 24.67 2.34 -7.54
C ALA A 23 23.49 1.38 -7.73
N ALA A 24 23.55 0.54 -8.76
CA ALA A 24 22.59 -0.55 -8.92
C ALA A 24 22.61 -1.35 -7.61
N GLU A 25 21.44 -1.54 -6.99
CA GLU A 25 21.36 -2.42 -5.83
C GLU A 25 21.94 -3.79 -6.20
N PRO A 26 22.74 -4.40 -5.31
CA PRO A 26 23.31 -5.70 -5.58
C PRO A 26 22.18 -6.71 -5.80
N CYS A 27 22.34 -7.59 -6.81
CA CYS A 27 21.33 -8.60 -7.10
C CYS A 27 21.09 -9.51 -5.90
N ILE A 28 19.85 -9.95 -5.76
CA ILE A 28 19.43 -10.84 -4.69
C ILE A 28 20.03 -12.22 -4.96
N HIS A 29 20.60 -12.86 -3.93
CA HIS A 29 21.02 -14.25 -4.08
C HIS A 29 19.83 -15.19 -3.92
N TYR A 30 19.76 -16.23 -4.75
CA TYR A 30 18.81 -17.32 -4.51
C TYR A 30 19.00 -17.92 -3.12
N ALA A 31 17.92 -18.50 -2.60
CA ALA A 31 17.76 -18.98 -1.24
C ALA A 31 17.78 -17.92 -0.13
N GLN A 32 17.93 -16.63 -0.47
CA GLN A 32 17.78 -15.54 0.49
C GLN A 32 16.31 -15.29 0.80
N GLU A 33 16.01 -15.01 2.08
CA GLU A 33 14.72 -14.48 2.48
C GLU A 33 14.65 -12.99 2.13
N VAL A 34 13.65 -12.61 1.35
CA VAL A 34 13.49 -11.24 0.83
C VAL A 34 12.10 -10.69 1.10
N LYS A 35 11.97 -9.36 0.95
CA LYS A 35 10.70 -8.65 0.98
C LYS A 35 10.47 -8.03 -0.39
N LEU A 36 9.32 -8.31 -0.99
CA LEU A 36 8.94 -7.81 -2.29
C LEU A 36 7.57 -7.13 -2.20
N SER A 37 7.43 -6.00 -2.88
CA SER A 37 6.19 -5.22 -2.94
C SER A 37 5.67 -5.14 -4.36
N GLY A 38 4.34 -5.17 -4.51
CA GLY A 38 3.70 -5.15 -5.81
C GLY A 38 2.22 -5.48 -5.74
N TYR A 39 1.59 -5.66 -6.90
CA TYR A 39 0.19 -6.04 -7.01
C TYR A 39 0.04 -7.54 -7.17
N VAL A 40 -0.91 -8.15 -6.45
CA VAL A 40 -1.22 -9.56 -6.63
C VAL A 40 -2.12 -9.75 -7.85
N GLU A 41 -1.66 -10.51 -8.83
CA GLU A 41 -2.46 -11.00 -9.94
C GLU A 41 -2.74 -12.49 -9.76
N VAL A 42 -3.98 -12.93 -9.99
CA VAL A 42 -4.34 -14.34 -9.92
C VAL A 42 -4.57 -14.84 -11.34
N ARG A 43 -3.68 -15.70 -11.83
CA ARG A 43 -3.75 -16.27 -13.17
C ARG A 43 -4.08 -17.76 -13.12
N THR A 44 -4.76 -18.25 -14.15
CA THR A 44 -5.06 -19.68 -14.33
C THR A 44 -4.20 -20.25 -15.45
N PHE A 45 -3.41 -21.27 -15.13
CA PHE A 45 -2.52 -21.96 -16.04
C PHE A 45 -3.01 -23.39 -16.32
N PHE A 46 -2.49 -23.99 -17.39
CA PHE A 46 -2.68 -25.41 -17.64
C PHE A 46 -1.74 -26.23 -16.73
N GLY A 47 -2.31 -27.23 -16.06
CA GLY A 47 -1.59 -28.14 -15.18
C GLY A 47 -1.47 -29.55 -15.76
N PRO A 48 -1.17 -30.54 -14.91
CA PRO A 48 -1.06 -31.95 -15.32
C PRO A 48 -2.27 -32.48 -16.09
N PRO A 49 -2.11 -33.51 -16.96
CA PRO A 49 -0.85 -34.22 -17.19
C PRO A 49 0.10 -33.55 -18.20
N ASN A 50 -0.40 -32.78 -19.17
CA ASN A 50 0.45 -32.27 -20.27
C ASN A 50 0.57 -30.73 -20.30
N TYR A 51 0.10 -30.02 -19.28
CA TYR A 51 0.42 -28.59 -19.03
C TYR A 51 0.19 -27.66 -20.23
N GLY A 52 -0.88 -27.90 -20.99
CA GLY A 52 -1.30 -27.07 -22.11
C GLY A 52 -1.05 -27.71 -23.47
N GLU A 53 -0.35 -28.83 -23.55
CA GLU A 53 -0.28 -29.62 -24.78
C GLU A 53 -1.64 -30.21 -25.15
N ASN A 54 -2.47 -30.55 -24.15
CA ASN A 54 -3.84 -31.02 -24.34
C ASN A 54 -4.85 -30.20 -23.53
N PRO A 55 -5.16 -28.95 -23.94
CA PRO A 55 -5.98 -28.01 -23.18
C PRO A 55 -7.34 -28.50 -22.70
N LYS A 56 -7.92 -29.50 -23.37
CA LYS A 56 -9.23 -30.06 -23.05
C LYS A 56 -9.20 -31.05 -21.89
N THR A 57 -8.06 -31.70 -21.66
CA THR A 57 -7.90 -32.76 -20.65
C THR A 57 -6.95 -32.35 -19.53
N ASP A 58 -6.16 -31.31 -19.74
CA ASP A 58 -5.26 -30.78 -18.74
C ASP A 58 -6.03 -30.08 -17.62
N SER A 59 -5.58 -30.29 -16.39
CA SER A 59 -6.10 -29.61 -15.21
C SER A 59 -5.85 -28.10 -15.26
N ARG A 60 -6.55 -27.33 -14.41
CA ARG A 60 -6.35 -25.90 -14.25
C ARG A 60 -5.67 -25.62 -12.93
N GLN A 61 -4.57 -24.88 -12.97
CA GLN A 61 -3.86 -24.45 -11.78
C GLN A 61 -3.99 -22.94 -11.61
N VAL A 62 -4.56 -22.52 -10.50
CA VAL A 62 -4.62 -21.12 -10.11
C VAL A 62 -3.34 -20.77 -9.36
N GLN A 63 -2.63 -19.75 -9.81
CA GLN A 63 -1.40 -19.27 -9.17
C GLN A 63 -1.53 -17.78 -8.87
N SER A 64 -1.06 -17.38 -7.69
CA SER A 64 -0.88 -15.98 -7.32
C SER A 64 0.49 -15.53 -7.82
N MET A 65 0.52 -14.45 -8.60
CA MET A 65 1.71 -13.79 -9.09
C MET A 65 1.79 -12.41 -8.44
N LEU A 66 3.00 -11.99 -8.10
CA LEU A 66 3.29 -10.63 -7.67
C LEU A 66 3.90 -9.88 -8.84
N PHE A 67 3.21 -8.84 -9.30
CA PHE A 67 3.73 -7.87 -10.25
C PHE A 67 4.42 -6.75 -9.48
N LEU A 68 5.74 -6.73 -9.53
CA LEU A 68 6.59 -5.92 -8.66
C LEU A 68 6.47 -4.43 -8.97
N ASP A 69 6.61 -3.60 -7.94
CA ASP A 69 6.68 -2.14 -8.08
C ASP A 69 7.91 -1.70 -8.88
N GLU A 70 9.02 -2.41 -8.69
CA GLU A 70 10.30 -2.18 -9.34
C GLU A 70 10.90 -3.52 -9.80
N PRO A 71 11.59 -3.54 -10.96
CA PRO A 71 12.22 -4.75 -11.44
C PRO A 71 13.37 -5.17 -10.52
N VAL A 72 13.54 -6.48 -10.33
CA VAL A 72 14.62 -7.06 -9.52
C VAL A 72 15.57 -7.89 -10.37
N CYS A 73 16.79 -8.08 -9.87
CA CYS A 73 17.71 -9.09 -10.39
C CYS A 73 18.03 -10.14 -9.33
N ALA A 74 18.26 -11.36 -9.78
CA ALA A 74 18.57 -12.51 -8.95
C ALA A 74 19.77 -13.28 -9.51
N THR A 75 20.60 -13.81 -8.63
CA THR A 75 21.83 -14.53 -9.01
C THR A 75 22.00 -15.77 -8.15
N ALA A 76 22.76 -16.74 -8.66
CA ALA A 76 23.16 -17.90 -7.87
C ALA A 76 23.82 -17.48 -6.55
N ALA A 77 23.55 -18.24 -5.48
CA ALA A 77 24.29 -18.08 -4.24
C ALA A 77 25.79 -18.36 -4.50
N PRO A 78 26.74 -17.69 -3.82
CA PRO A 78 28.18 -17.83 -4.10
C PRO A 78 28.72 -19.27 -4.05
N ASN A 79 28.01 -20.18 -3.38
CA ASN A 79 28.36 -21.59 -3.19
C ASN A 79 27.33 -22.56 -3.79
N ALA A 80 26.48 -22.09 -4.71
CA ALA A 80 25.46 -22.95 -5.33
C ALA A 80 26.14 -24.08 -6.13
N ILE A 81 25.69 -25.31 -5.90
CA ILE A 81 26.13 -26.51 -6.63
C ILE A 81 25.39 -26.59 -7.98
N GLN A 82 24.28 -25.84 -8.10
CA GLN A 82 23.36 -25.82 -9.22
C GLN A 82 23.61 -24.57 -10.07
N TYR A 83 23.61 -24.74 -11.40
CA TYR A 83 23.77 -23.65 -12.36
C TYR A 83 22.43 -22.94 -12.54
N ASP A 84 22.01 -22.18 -11.53
CA ASP A 84 20.87 -21.28 -11.70
C ASP A 84 21.29 -20.13 -12.61
N GLU A 85 20.48 -19.84 -13.64
CA GLU A 85 20.75 -18.72 -14.54
C GLU A 85 20.53 -17.40 -13.79
N ASP A 86 21.42 -16.43 -13.99
CA ASP A 86 21.20 -15.08 -13.47
C ASP A 86 20.01 -14.44 -14.19
N GLU A 87 19.07 -13.91 -13.41
CA GLU A 87 17.89 -13.25 -13.92
C GLU A 87 18.00 -11.73 -13.71
N ARG A 88 17.63 -10.96 -14.74
CA ARG A 88 17.66 -9.48 -14.72
C ARG A 88 16.32 -8.91 -15.11
N ASP A 89 16.04 -7.72 -14.62
CA ASP A 89 14.86 -6.93 -14.97
C ASP A 89 13.53 -7.67 -14.77
N GLN A 90 13.47 -8.56 -13.77
CA GLN A 90 12.30 -9.38 -13.50
C GLN A 90 11.25 -8.57 -12.76
N ILE A 91 10.02 -8.56 -13.28
CA ILE A 91 8.89 -7.84 -12.68
C ILE A 91 7.74 -8.78 -12.26
N GLU A 92 7.81 -10.06 -12.62
CA GLU A 92 6.81 -11.06 -12.24
C GLU A 92 7.45 -12.14 -11.35
N VAL A 93 6.81 -12.41 -10.20
CA VAL A 93 7.25 -13.43 -9.25
C VAL A 93 6.08 -14.33 -8.87
N THR A 94 6.22 -15.64 -9.03
CA THR A 94 5.19 -16.59 -8.57
C THR A 94 5.24 -16.73 -7.05
N LEU A 95 4.09 -16.56 -6.38
CA LEU A 95 3.97 -16.71 -4.93
C LEU A 95 3.56 -18.14 -4.59
N ARG A 96 4.48 -18.91 -3.98
CA ARG A 96 4.21 -20.27 -3.50
C ARG A 96 4.05 -20.27 -1.99
N THR A 97 2.95 -20.82 -1.51
CA THR A 97 2.62 -20.94 -0.09
C THR A 97 2.76 -22.39 0.38
N GLU A 98 3.08 -22.61 1.65
CA GLU A 98 3.25 -23.97 2.21
C GLU A 98 1.94 -24.78 2.28
N SER A 99 0.80 -24.11 2.11
CA SER A 99 -0.53 -24.70 2.00
C SER A 99 -1.31 -23.90 0.97
N PRO A 100 -2.26 -24.50 0.21
CA PRO A 100 -3.10 -23.76 -0.73
C PRO A 100 -3.81 -22.62 0.00
N SER A 101 -3.21 -21.43 -0.06
CA SER A 101 -3.64 -20.30 0.74
C SER A 101 -4.65 -19.52 -0.08
N SER A 102 -5.94 -19.75 0.20
CA SER A 102 -7.02 -18.88 -0.26
C SER A 102 -6.78 -17.41 0.13
N ALA A 103 -5.91 -17.15 1.12
CA ALA A 103 -5.55 -15.82 1.58
C ALA A 103 -4.69 -15.03 0.59
N LEU A 104 -3.88 -15.65 -0.29
CA LEU A 104 -3.20 -14.89 -1.35
C LEU A 104 -4.13 -14.66 -2.54
N THR A 105 -4.95 -15.65 -2.88
CA THR A 105 -5.96 -15.51 -3.94
C THR A 105 -6.96 -14.39 -3.63
N SER A 106 -7.35 -14.21 -2.36
CA SER A 106 -8.24 -13.12 -1.93
C SER A 106 -7.62 -11.72 -1.99
N LEU A 107 -6.31 -11.63 -2.26
CA LEU A 107 -5.59 -10.37 -2.44
C LEU A 107 -5.51 -9.95 -3.91
N ALA A 108 -6.16 -10.65 -4.84
CA ALA A 108 -6.20 -10.26 -6.26
C ALA A 108 -6.50 -8.77 -6.44
N GLY A 109 -5.67 -8.08 -7.22
CA GLY A 109 -5.73 -6.64 -7.49
C GLY A 109 -5.22 -5.74 -6.36
N LYS A 110 -4.84 -6.28 -5.19
CA LYS A 110 -4.34 -5.49 -4.07
C LYS A 110 -2.83 -5.32 -4.14
N HIS A 111 -2.37 -4.12 -3.76
CA HIS A 111 -0.96 -3.85 -3.49
C HIS A 111 -0.58 -4.43 -2.13
N VAL A 112 0.50 -5.20 -2.08
CA VAL A 112 0.96 -5.92 -0.89
C VAL A 112 2.48 -5.93 -0.79
N THR A 113 2.97 -6.10 0.43
CA THR A 113 4.36 -6.53 0.67
C THR A 113 4.34 -7.97 1.18
N VAL A 114 5.08 -8.85 0.52
CA VAL A 114 5.23 -10.25 0.92
C VAL A 114 6.68 -10.53 1.26
N THR A 115 6.90 -11.53 2.10
CA THR A 115 8.21 -12.12 2.36
C THR A 115 8.21 -13.59 2.06
N GLY A 116 9.37 -14.11 1.69
CA GLY A 116 9.59 -15.52 1.45
C GLY A 116 11.00 -15.73 0.94
N LYS A 117 11.32 -16.97 0.58
CA LYS A 117 12.62 -17.36 0.07
C LYS A 117 12.62 -17.25 -1.45
N LEU A 118 13.58 -16.52 -2.02
CA LEU A 118 13.69 -16.38 -3.46
C LEU A 118 14.33 -17.62 -4.08
N GLU A 119 13.69 -18.18 -5.10
CA GLU A 119 14.11 -19.37 -5.82
C GLU A 119 14.06 -19.11 -7.34
N HIS A 120 14.94 -19.77 -8.09
CA HIS A 120 14.84 -19.81 -9.55
C HIS A 120 13.78 -20.82 -9.98
N ALA A 121 13.20 -20.63 -11.15
CA ALA A 121 12.28 -21.59 -11.73
C ALA A 121 13.01 -22.89 -12.12
N GLU A 122 12.63 -24.00 -11.50
CA GLU A 122 13.31 -25.29 -11.70
C GLU A 122 12.69 -26.12 -12.83
N SER A 123 11.43 -25.84 -13.20
CA SER A 123 10.69 -26.64 -14.18
C SER A 123 10.05 -25.79 -15.27
N GLY A 124 9.81 -26.39 -16.44
CA GLY A 124 9.01 -25.75 -17.51
C GLY A 124 7.54 -25.52 -17.15
N TYR A 125 7.13 -25.90 -15.94
CA TYR A 125 5.77 -25.70 -15.40
C TYR A 125 5.68 -24.51 -14.45
N ASP A 126 6.83 -23.87 -14.13
CA ASP A 126 6.87 -22.62 -13.39
C ASP A 126 6.57 -21.46 -14.36
N ASN A 127 5.51 -20.70 -14.05
CA ASN A 127 4.98 -19.68 -14.96
C ASN A 127 5.66 -18.30 -14.83
N SER A 128 6.74 -18.22 -14.07
CA SER A 128 7.65 -17.06 -14.00
C SER A 128 9.06 -17.55 -13.69
N LYS A 129 10.07 -16.71 -13.96
CA LYS A 129 11.49 -17.04 -13.72
C LYS A 129 11.88 -17.04 -12.24
N LEU A 130 11.15 -16.26 -11.44
CA LEU A 130 11.40 -16.10 -10.01
C LEU A 130 10.21 -16.64 -9.22
N ILE A 131 10.52 -17.45 -8.22
CA ILE A 131 9.53 -18.01 -7.30
C ILE A 131 9.85 -17.47 -5.91
N LEU A 132 8.83 -16.95 -5.21
CA LEU A 132 8.91 -16.66 -3.80
C LEU A 132 8.25 -17.80 -3.04
N SER A 133 9.05 -18.72 -2.51
CA SER A 133 8.58 -19.86 -1.73
C SER A 133 8.29 -19.46 -0.28
N SER A 134 7.40 -20.22 0.36
CA SER A 134 6.86 -19.92 1.69
C SER A 134 6.36 -18.47 1.82
N ALA A 135 5.78 -17.94 0.75
CA ALA A 135 5.32 -16.55 0.68
C ALA A 135 4.31 -16.24 1.78
N LYS A 136 4.57 -15.17 2.53
CA LYS A 136 3.72 -14.68 3.63
C LYS A 136 3.51 -13.19 3.45
N LEU A 137 2.27 -12.75 3.64
CA LEU A 137 1.98 -11.33 3.70
C LEU A 137 2.71 -10.72 4.91
N ILE A 138 3.48 -9.66 4.67
CA ILE A 138 3.97 -8.82 5.75
C ILE A 138 2.86 -7.81 6.03
N GLU A 139 2.12 -8.01 7.11
CA GLU A 139 1.31 -6.91 7.63
C GLU A 139 2.26 -5.79 8.07
N SER A 140 2.03 -4.56 7.60
CA SER A 140 2.85 -3.44 8.03
C SER A 140 2.73 -3.28 9.55
N THR A 141 3.87 -3.14 10.24
CA THR A 141 3.93 -2.92 11.70
C THR A 141 3.06 -1.73 12.09
N GLU A 142 3.00 -0.72 11.21
CA GLU A 142 2.18 0.47 11.35
C GLU A 142 0.68 0.16 11.31
N ARG A 143 0.21 -0.60 10.30
CA ARG A 143 -1.19 -1.04 10.22
C ARG A 143 -1.56 -1.86 11.44
N LYS A 144 -0.70 -2.80 11.84
CA LYS A 144 -0.92 -3.60 13.05
C LYS A 144 -1.06 -2.71 14.30
N ALA A 145 -0.15 -1.75 14.49
CA ALA A 145 -0.20 -0.84 15.63
C ALA A 145 -1.49 0.01 15.65
N ILE A 146 -1.95 0.48 14.49
CA ILE A 146 -3.23 1.21 14.34
C ILE A 146 -4.41 0.32 14.74
N LEU A 147 -4.49 -0.90 14.19
CA LEU A 147 -5.57 -1.83 14.48
C LEU A 147 -5.57 -2.28 15.95
N ASP A 148 -4.38 -2.46 16.54
CA ASP A 148 -4.24 -2.80 17.95
C ASP A 148 -4.66 -1.64 18.87
N ALA A 149 -4.41 -0.39 18.48
CA ALA A 149 -4.87 0.79 19.21
C ALA A 149 -6.40 0.95 19.18
N LEU A 150 -7.06 0.62 18.07
CA LEU A 150 -8.50 0.87 17.90
C LEU A 150 -9.39 -0.26 18.44
N ARG A 151 -8.91 -1.51 18.40
CA ARG A 151 -9.73 -2.70 18.74
C ARG A 151 -10.36 -2.66 20.13
N PRO A 152 -9.68 -2.24 21.21
CA PRO A 152 -10.29 -2.16 22.55
C PRO A 152 -11.45 -1.17 22.61
N GLN A 153 -11.30 -0.02 21.94
CA GLN A 153 -12.35 1.00 21.92
C GLN A 153 -13.54 0.54 21.06
N ALA A 154 -13.27 -0.10 19.91
CA ALA A 154 -14.32 -0.65 19.04
C ALA A 154 -15.13 -1.72 19.77
N ALA A 155 -14.45 -2.64 20.46
CA ALA A 155 -15.11 -3.66 21.28
C ALA A 155 -15.93 -3.04 22.42
N SER A 156 -15.41 -1.98 23.06
CA SER A 156 -16.13 -1.27 24.12
C SER A 156 -17.37 -0.52 23.61
N GLN A 157 -17.35 0.03 22.39
CA GLN A 157 -18.52 0.66 21.79
C GLN A 157 -19.54 -0.39 21.33
N ALA A 158 -19.07 -1.52 20.78
CA ALA A 158 -19.92 -2.61 20.32
C ALA A 158 -20.52 -3.48 21.45
N GLY A 159 -20.03 -3.32 22.68
CA GLY A 159 -20.43 -4.13 23.83
C GLY A 159 -19.96 -5.59 23.76
N GLN A 160 -19.10 -5.94 22.81
CA GLN A 160 -18.68 -7.31 22.52
C GLN A 160 -17.31 -7.36 21.83
N VAL A 161 -16.71 -8.54 21.73
CA VAL A 161 -15.46 -8.73 20.98
C VAL A 161 -15.74 -8.59 19.48
N VAL A 162 -14.89 -7.83 18.80
CA VAL A 162 -15.02 -7.56 17.36
C VAL A 162 -13.72 -7.82 16.61
N ARG A 163 -13.84 -8.12 15.32
CA ARG A 163 -12.79 -8.01 14.30
C ARG A 163 -13.04 -6.75 13.47
N ILE A 164 -12.01 -6.29 12.77
CA ILE A 164 -12.07 -5.09 11.94
C ILE A 164 -11.82 -5.52 10.50
N LYS A 165 -12.80 -5.27 9.63
CA LYS A 165 -12.63 -5.34 8.18
C LYS A 165 -12.26 -3.94 7.72
N VAL A 166 -11.09 -3.80 7.12
CA VAL A 166 -10.56 -2.50 6.66
C VAL A 166 -10.85 -2.38 5.17
N ASP A 167 -11.59 -1.34 4.79
CA ASP A 167 -11.84 -1.00 3.39
C ASP A 167 -10.85 0.06 2.91
N ARG A 168 -10.52 1.03 3.77
CA ARG A 168 -9.50 2.06 3.50
C ARG A 168 -8.71 2.36 4.76
N LEU A 169 -7.40 2.51 4.62
CA LEU A 169 -6.51 3.04 5.65
C LEU A 169 -5.49 3.97 5.00
N ASN A 170 -5.68 5.27 5.19
CA ASN A 170 -4.75 6.28 4.72
C ASN A 170 -3.90 6.74 5.91
N ILE A 171 -2.59 6.75 5.75
CA ILE A 171 -1.63 7.17 6.79
C ILE A 171 -0.76 8.27 6.17
N SER A 172 -0.64 9.41 6.85
CA SER A 172 0.26 10.49 6.45
C SER A 172 0.79 11.21 7.68
N ASN A 173 2.12 11.27 7.78
CA ASN A 173 2.82 11.74 8.97
C ASN A 173 2.31 11.00 10.22
N GLU A 174 2.02 11.74 11.29
CA GLU A 174 1.49 11.21 12.55
C GLU A 174 -0.05 11.10 12.55
N TRP A 175 -0.72 11.05 11.39
CA TRP A 175 -2.18 10.95 11.29
C TRP A 175 -2.63 9.79 10.43
N ALA A 176 -3.77 9.21 10.77
CA ALA A 176 -4.41 8.17 9.98
C ALA A 176 -5.92 8.31 9.98
N ILE A 177 -6.53 7.97 8.85
CA ILE A 177 -7.97 7.78 8.70
C ILE A 177 -8.23 6.34 8.28
N LEU A 178 -9.13 5.66 8.99
CA LEU A 178 -9.59 4.32 8.68
C LEU A 178 -11.09 4.32 8.39
N VAL A 179 -11.46 3.69 7.27
CA VAL A 179 -12.83 3.36 6.90
C VAL A 179 -12.96 1.85 6.81
N GLY A 180 -14.05 1.30 7.34
CA GLY A 180 -14.34 -0.12 7.22
C GLY A 180 -15.62 -0.54 7.91
N GLU A 181 -15.60 -1.76 8.43
CA GLU A 181 -16.71 -2.36 9.18
C GLU A 181 -16.16 -3.08 10.42
N ILE A 182 -16.96 -3.13 11.48
CA ILE A 182 -16.74 -4.11 12.55
C ILE A 182 -17.48 -5.40 12.20
N VAL A 183 -16.81 -6.53 12.40
CA VAL A 183 -17.37 -7.86 12.11
C VAL A 183 -17.18 -8.78 13.31
N ALA A 184 -17.99 -9.82 13.40
CA ALA A 184 -17.86 -10.78 14.48
C ALA A 184 -16.55 -11.60 14.37
N PRO A 185 -16.11 -12.25 15.45
CA PRO A 185 -15.19 -13.36 15.35
C PRO A 185 -15.68 -14.41 14.34
N GLU A 186 -14.75 -15.19 13.79
CA GLU A 186 -15.05 -16.10 12.69
C GLU A 186 -16.17 -17.11 13.04
N GLY A 187 -17.14 -17.25 12.15
CA GLY A 187 -18.31 -18.11 12.34
C GLY A 187 -19.39 -17.56 13.27
N GLN A 188 -19.27 -16.33 13.75
CA GLN A 188 -20.24 -15.68 14.64
C GLN A 188 -21.03 -14.55 13.94
N LYS A 189 -22.05 -14.03 14.61
CA LYS A 189 -22.79 -12.82 14.22
C LYS A 189 -22.66 -11.79 15.35
N LEU A 190 -22.61 -10.52 15.01
CA LEU A 190 -22.64 -9.44 16.00
C LEU A 190 -24.06 -9.28 16.54
N ASP A 191 -24.16 -9.06 17.85
CA ASP A 191 -25.40 -8.62 18.49
C ASP A 191 -25.38 -7.09 18.65
N TRP A 192 -25.96 -6.38 17.68
CA TRP A 192 -25.96 -4.92 17.69
C TRP A 192 -26.79 -4.30 18.82
N SER A 193 -27.64 -5.07 19.52
CA SER A 193 -28.37 -4.57 20.69
C SER A 193 -27.45 -4.27 21.88
N LEU A 194 -26.22 -4.81 21.87
CA LEU A 194 -25.19 -4.55 22.87
C LEU A 194 -24.41 -3.25 22.60
N ALA A 195 -24.50 -2.71 21.38
CA ALA A 195 -23.73 -1.55 20.98
C ALA A 195 -24.32 -0.25 21.54
N LYS A 196 -23.45 0.64 22.03
CA LYS A 196 -23.84 1.94 22.61
C LYS A 196 -24.13 2.93 21.49
N ASP A 197 -25.24 3.66 21.62
CA ASP A 197 -25.63 4.75 20.72
C ASP A 197 -25.71 4.32 19.24
N CYS A 198 -26.17 3.09 19.01
CA CYS A 198 -26.24 2.43 17.72
C CYS A 198 -27.66 1.94 17.44
N GLU A 199 -28.22 2.32 16.30
CA GLU A 199 -29.48 1.74 15.84
C GLU A 199 -29.23 0.38 15.19
N ALA A 200 -29.68 -0.71 15.80
CA ALA A 200 -29.31 -2.07 15.38
C ALA A 200 -29.61 -2.41 13.90
N GLU A 201 -30.63 -1.79 13.31
CA GLU A 201 -31.16 -2.15 11.98
C GLU A 201 -30.63 -1.27 10.83
N LEU A 202 -29.90 -0.19 11.12
CA LEU A 202 -29.34 0.66 10.06
C LEU A 202 -28.05 0.08 9.47
N ASP A 203 -27.58 0.64 8.36
CA ASP A 203 -26.23 0.39 7.88
C ASP A 203 -25.18 0.85 8.92
N LYS A 204 -24.02 0.20 8.90
CA LYS A 204 -22.95 0.38 9.89
C LYS A 204 -21.61 0.56 9.20
N MET A 205 -21.02 1.73 9.40
CA MET A 205 -19.66 2.04 9.00
C MET A 205 -18.79 2.27 10.23
N LEU A 206 -17.59 1.70 10.19
CA LEU A 206 -16.48 2.07 11.06
C LEU A 206 -15.74 3.25 10.41
N TRP A 207 -15.69 4.38 11.13
CA TRP A 207 -14.88 5.54 10.80
C TRP A 207 -13.97 5.84 11.98
N VAL A 208 -12.67 6.02 11.73
CA VAL A 208 -11.68 6.29 12.78
C VAL A 208 -10.70 7.37 12.31
N ILE A 209 -10.49 8.38 13.15
CA ILE A 209 -9.36 9.30 13.04
C ILE A 209 -8.37 8.96 14.15
N LEU A 210 -7.11 8.72 13.78
CA LEU A 210 -6.04 8.45 14.72
C LEU A 210 -4.92 9.48 14.59
N ASN A 211 -4.25 9.72 15.70
CA ASN A 211 -3.01 10.47 15.75
C ASN A 211 -1.95 9.70 16.52
N LYS A 212 -0.73 9.69 15.99
CA LYS A 212 0.44 9.12 16.62
C LYS A 212 1.09 10.19 17.49
N THR A 213 1.35 9.83 18.75
CA THR A 213 2.01 10.70 19.72
C THR A 213 3.03 9.88 20.48
N ALA A 214 4.29 10.33 20.51
CA ALA A 214 5.40 9.60 21.11
C ALA A 214 5.51 8.15 20.59
N GLY A 215 5.32 7.96 19.28
CA GLY A 215 5.40 6.65 18.63
C GLY A 215 4.18 5.75 18.81
N GLN A 216 3.15 6.17 19.56
CA GLN A 216 1.95 5.37 19.83
C GLN A 216 0.72 5.97 19.17
N TRP A 217 -0.02 5.14 18.44
CA TRP A 217 -1.32 5.52 17.87
C TRP A 217 -2.38 5.66 18.94
N ARG A 218 -3.17 6.73 18.84
CA ARG A 218 -4.31 7.00 19.72
C ARG A 218 -5.50 7.38 18.87
N VAL A 219 -6.66 6.81 19.19
CA VAL A 219 -7.94 7.19 18.60
C VAL A 219 -8.27 8.61 19.05
N LYS A 220 -8.56 9.48 18.08
CA LYS A 220 -8.99 10.87 18.30
C LYS A 220 -10.49 11.01 18.12
N ASP A 221 -11.03 10.31 17.13
CA ASP A 221 -12.45 10.22 16.88
C ASP A 221 -12.77 8.82 16.32
N MET A 222 -13.93 8.28 16.69
CA MET A 222 -14.37 6.99 16.21
C MET A 222 -15.87 6.79 16.37
N THR A 223 -16.49 6.32 15.30
CA THR A 223 -17.84 5.75 15.32
C THR A 223 -17.84 4.38 14.66
N ILE A 224 -18.60 3.45 15.23
CA ILE A 224 -18.87 2.11 14.67
C ILE A 224 -20.28 2.02 14.06
N CYS A 225 -21.03 3.12 14.08
CA CYS A 225 -22.46 3.14 13.78
C CYS A 225 -22.88 4.27 12.84
N ALA A 226 -21.93 4.79 12.07
CA ALA A 226 -22.23 5.72 11.00
C ALA A 226 -23.10 5.02 9.94
N SER A 227 -24.34 5.52 9.76
CA SER A 227 -25.22 5.10 8.65
C SER A 227 -24.81 5.75 7.33
N GLU A 228 -24.15 6.91 7.42
CA GLU A 228 -23.59 7.66 6.29
C GLU A 228 -22.15 8.04 6.60
N PRO A 229 -21.30 8.22 5.57
CA PRO A 229 -19.95 8.71 5.75
C PRO A 229 -19.89 10.02 6.53
N PRO A 230 -19.25 10.07 7.73
CA PRO A 230 -19.22 11.29 8.54
C PRO A 230 -18.58 12.49 7.83
N TRP A 231 -17.64 12.21 6.92
CA TRP A 231 -16.93 13.23 6.14
C TRP A 231 -17.79 13.89 5.05
N TRP A 232 -18.99 13.38 4.74
CA TRP A 232 -19.91 14.06 3.84
C TRP A 232 -20.33 15.43 4.34
N TYR A 233 -20.24 15.66 5.65
CA TYR A 233 -20.60 16.90 6.30
C TYR A 233 -19.41 17.82 6.56
N PHE A 234 -18.21 17.47 6.11
CA PHE A 234 -17.02 18.29 6.32
C PHE A 234 -17.07 19.56 5.47
N ASN A 235 -16.88 20.70 6.15
CA ASN A 235 -16.61 21.98 5.54
C ASN A 235 -15.09 22.24 5.48
N ASP A 236 -14.68 23.37 4.89
CA ASP A 236 -13.25 23.69 4.68
C ASP A 236 -12.46 23.75 6.00
N THR A 237 -13.12 24.12 7.11
CA THR A 237 -12.49 24.23 8.43
C THR A 237 -12.26 22.87 9.10
N ASP A 238 -12.89 21.80 8.62
CA ASP A 238 -12.69 20.44 9.12
C ASP A 238 -11.48 19.75 8.46
N LEU A 239 -11.02 20.26 7.31
CA LEU A 239 -9.90 19.71 6.52
C LEU A 239 -8.52 20.10 7.09
N THR A 240 -8.32 19.86 8.38
CA THR A 240 -7.14 20.29 9.15
C THR A 240 -5.98 19.29 9.10
N LEU A 241 -6.25 18.02 8.76
CA LEU A 241 -5.26 16.96 8.75
C LEU A 241 -4.34 17.03 7.51
N PRO A 242 -3.22 16.27 7.45
CA PRO A 242 -2.45 16.11 6.21
C PRO A 242 -3.35 15.68 5.06
N CYS A 243 -3.20 16.27 3.87
CA CYS A 243 -4.24 16.12 2.84
C CYS A 243 -4.35 14.69 2.29
N GLU A 244 -3.27 13.92 2.39
CA GLU A 244 -3.17 12.54 1.93
C GLU A 244 -4.04 11.59 2.78
N VAL A 245 -4.35 11.95 4.04
CA VAL A 245 -5.29 11.11 4.82
C VAL A 245 -6.70 11.10 4.22
N TYR A 246 -7.05 12.09 3.39
CA TYR A 246 -8.35 12.18 2.72
C TYR A 246 -8.37 11.55 1.32
N ASP A 247 -7.30 10.91 0.86
CA ASP A 247 -7.25 10.37 -0.51
C ASP A 247 -8.32 9.27 -0.73
N GLY A 248 -9.08 9.42 -1.82
CA GLY A 248 -10.20 8.55 -2.16
C GLY A 248 -11.42 8.65 -1.24
N LEU A 249 -11.48 9.68 -0.39
CA LEU A 249 -12.72 10.10 0.25
C LEU A 249 -13.40 11.15 -0.62
N GLU A 250 -14.70 10.95 -0.84
CA GLU A 250 -15.56 11.80 -1.66
C GLU A 250 -16.65 12.42 -0.78
N SER A 251 -16.90 13.72 -0.94
CA SER A 251 -18.02 14.42 -0.28
C SER A 251 -19.02 14.88 -1.33
N PRO A 252 -20.33 14.73 -1.05
CA PRO A 252 -21.35 15.42 -1.81
C PRO A 252 -21.18 16.93 -1.59
N GLU A 253 -21.09 17.69 -2.67
CA GLU A 253 -21.21 19.14 -2.63
C GLU A 253 -22.51 19.49 -3.36
N GLU A 254 -23.35 20.32 -2.74
CA GLU A 254 -24.69 20.61 -3.25
C GLU A 254 -24.61 21.19 -4.68
N GLY A 255 -25.20 20.50 -5.65
CA GLY A 255 -25.19 20.91 -7.05
C GLY A 255 -23.87 20.67 -7.79
N GLN A 256 -22.92 19.92 -7.23
CA GLN A 256 -21.66 19.53 -7.88
C GLN A 256 -21.49 18.00 -7.88
N PRO A 257 -20.72 17.44 -8.84
CA PRO A 257 -20.24 16.06 -8.75
C PRO A 257 -19.44 15.85 -7.46
N PHE A 258 -19.41 14.62 -6.94
CA PHE A 258 -18.60 14.27 -5.77
C PHE A 258 -17.17 14.80 -5.90
N GLY A 259 -16.79 15.69 -4.99
CA GLY A 259 -15.46 16.28 -4.94
C GLY A 259 -14.50 15.41 -4.12
N PHE A 260 -13.26 15.24 -4.60
CA PHE A 260 -12.22 14.55 -3.84
C PHE A 260 -11.71 15.41 -2.68
N LEU A 261 -11.91 14.96 -1.43
CA LEU A 261 -11.56 15.75 -0.24
C LEU A 261 -10.07 16.11 -0.19
N ALA A 262 -9.19 15.20 -0.60
CA ALA A 262 -7.75 15.48 -0.62
C ALA A 262 -7.38 16.62 -1.57
N ALA A 263 -8.02 16.70 -2.74
CA ALA A 263 -7.79 17.79 -3.69
C ALA A 263 -8.26 19.14 -3.12
N ARG A 264 -9.46 19.17 -2.53
CA ARG A 264 -10.01 20.33 -1.83
C ARG A 264 -9.09 20.79 -0.69
N CYS A 265 -8.62 19.87 0.15
CA CYS A 265 -7.64 20.16 1.21
C CYS A 265 -6.35 20.82 0.67
N ARG A 266 -5.78 20.27 -0.41
CA ARG A 266 -4.54 20.81 -1.01
C ARG A 266 -4.77 22.22 -1.56
N ALA A 267 -5.91 22.48 -2.19
CA ALA A 267 -6.28 23.79 -2.72
C ALA A 267 -6.37 24.84 -1.59
N LEU A 268 -7.01 24.51 -0.47
CA LEU A 268 -7.12 25.39 0.70
C LEU A 268 -5.75 25.77 1.25
N LYS A 269 -4.87 24.78 1.47
CA LYS A 269 -3.52 25.03 2.01
C LYS A 269 -2.66 25.88 1.07
N THR A 270 -2.81 25.70 -0.24
CA THR A 270 -2.11 26.52 -1.24
C THR A 270 -2.58 27.98 -1.19
N ASN A 271 -3.89 28.22 -1.09
CA ASN A 271 -4.47 29.56 -0.99
C ASN A 271 -4.07 30.29 0.30
N THR A 272 -3.98 29.56 1.42
CA THR A 272 -3.47 30.10 2.68
C THR A 272 -2.00 30.52 2.56
N ALA A 273 -1.14 29.68 1.99
CA ALA A 273 0.27 29.99 1.79
C ALA A 273 0.49 31.21 0.88
N VAL A 274 -0.30 31.35 -0.20
CA VAL A 274 -0.26 32.51 -1.09
C VAL A 274 -0.67 33.79 -0.36
N THR A 275 -1.72 33.72 0.46
CA THR A 275 -2.20 34.87 1.25
C THR A 275 -1.18 35.32 2.30
N GLU A 276 -0.56 34.36 3.00
CA GLU A 276 0.50 34.65 3.96
C GLU A 276 1.75 35.24 3.30
N ASN A 277 2.15 34.75 2.13
CA ASN A 277 3.28 35.30 1.38
C ASN A 277 3.00 36.72 0.88
N ARG A 278 1.78 37.04 0.41
CA ARG A 278 1.40 38.42 0.07
C ARG A 278 1.43 39.36 1.28
N LYS A 279 1.10 38.87 2.48
CA LYS A 279 1.22 39.65 3.72
C LYS A 279 2.67 39.92 4.12
N LYS A 280 3.59 38.99 3.83
CA LYS A 280 5.03 39.14 4.14
C LYS A 280 5.76 40.06 3.16
N ILE A 281 5.30 40.12 1.92
CA ILE A 281 5.88 40.97 0.86
C ILE A 281 5.02 42.24 0.73
N GLY A 282 4.80 42.97 1.83
CA GLY A 282 3.95 44.17 1.85
C GLY A 282 4.26 45.18 0.72
N PRO A 283 3.31 46.09 0.42
CA PRO A 283 3.35 46.98 -0.76
C PRO A 283 4.63 47.81 -0.88
#